data_AF-A0A920PL00-F1
#
_entry.id   AF-A0A920PL00-F1
#
_cell.length_a   1.000
_cell.length_b   1.000
_cell.length_c   1.000
_cell.angle_alpha   90.00
_cell.angle_beta   90.00
_cell.angle_gamma   90.00
#
_symmetry.space_group_name_H-M   'P 1'
#
loop_
_entity.id
_entity.type
_entity.pdbx_description
1 polymer ?
#
loop_
_entity_poly.entity_id
_entity_poly.type
_entity_poly.pdbx_seq_one_letter_code
_entity_poly.pdbx_strand_id
1 'polypeptide(L)'
;MVYDDVIRVADLKTRAIRFSRIRADIGVSDDAVLHLTEYFHPRAQEVCAIFPARLGRLVESSPTLFRWLDRLVNRGRRIRTDKLLGFIQLYMIAGLRRWRRGLLRHAVEQQHIQTWLESVLSTAPTDYDLAVEMIQCHRLVKGYSDTHTRTLSKFDRVMAAAIELRGSVDAADSVRRLSVSAMQEEGDGKLEEALIAVKPAH
;
A
#
# COMPACT_ATOMS: atom_id res chain seq x y z
N MET A 1 7.07 10.38 -5.73
CA MET A 1 7.09 9.10 -4.98
C MET A 1 6.59 7.96 -5.85
N VAL A 2 7.03 6.74 -5.55
CA VAL A 2 6.65 5.52 -6.29
C VAL A 2 5.73 4.70 -5.40
N TYR A 3 4.55 4.33 -5.91
CA TYR A 3 3.61 3.43 -5.26
C TYR A 3 3.39 2.18 -6.10
N ASP A 4 3.01 1.10 -5.43
CA ASP A 4 2.58 -0.14 -6.07
C ASP A 4 1.06 -0.12 -6.33
N ASP A 5 0.69 -0.60 -7.50
CA ASP A 5 -0.70 -0.78 -7.96
C ASP A 5 -0.84 -2.07 -8.76
N VAL A 6 -2.08 -2.48 -9.05
CA VAL A 6 -2.38 -3.71 -9.81
C VAL A 6 -1.59 -3.74 -11.13
N ILE A 7 -1.46 -2.59 -11.79
CA ILE A 7 -0.78 -2.45 -13.09
C ILE A 7 0.71 -2.73 -12.97
N ARG A 8 1.38 -2.15 -11.97
CA ARG A 8 2.80 -2.37 -11.69
C ARG A 8 3.06 -3.80 -11.23
N VAL A 9 2.18 -4.37 -10.40
CA VAL A 9 2.29 -5.78 -9.98
C VAL A 9 2.13 -6.72 -11.18
N ALA A 10 1.19 -6.46 -12.07
CA ALA A 10 0.98 -7.24 -13.30
C ALA A 10 2.18 -7.12 -14.26
N ASP A 11 2.75 -5.91 -14.42
CA ASP A 11 3.96 -5.68 -15.20
C ASP A 11 5.14 -6.48 -14.63
N LEU A 12 5.38 -6.41 -13.31
CA LEU A 12 6.44 -7.19 -12.67
C LEU A 12 6.25 -8.70 -12.88
N LYS A 13 5.01 -9.20 -12.87
CA LYS A 13 4.72 -10.63 -13.05
C LYS A 13 4.88 -11.12 -14.50
N THR A 14 4.84 -10.23 -15.49
CA THR A 14 4.92 -10.58 -16.93
C THR A 14 6.29 -10.34 -17.55
N ARG A 15 7.23 -9.70 -16.85
CA ARG A 15 8.60 -9.45 -17.34
C ARG A 15 9.41 -10.73 -17.55
N ALA A 16 10.10 -10.83 -18.69
CA ALA A 16 10.99 -11.94 -19.02
C ALA A 16 12.08 -12.18 -17.96
N ILE A 17 12.68 -11.10 -17.44
CA ILE A 17 13.73 -11.14 -16.38
C ILE A 17 13.24 -11.91 -15.14
N ARG A 18 11.94 -11.86 -14.84
CA ARG A 18 11.37 -12.58 -13.70
C ARG A 18 11.40 -14.10 -13.92
N PHE A 19 11.07 -14.56 -15.12
CA PHE A 19 11.05 -15.99 -15.44
C PHE A 19 12.46 -16.58 -15.38
N SER A 20 13.46 -15.89 -15.93
CA SER A 20 14.87 -16.32 -15.82
C SER A 20 15.32 -16.38 -14.36
N ARG A 21 14.95 -15.39 -13.53
CA ARG A 21 15.31 -15.38 -12.10
C ARG A 21 14.66 -16.55 -11.34
N ILE A 22 13.37 -16.79 -11.54
CA ILE A 22 12.65 -17.91 -10.89
C ILE A 22 13.25 -19.26 -11.30
N ARG A 23 13.61 -19.43 -12.57
CA ARG A 23 14.28 -20.66 -13.04
C ARG A 23 15.62 -20.88 -12.32
N ALA A 24 16.43 -19.83 -12.18
CA ALA A 24 17.69 -19.88 -11.46
C ALA A 24 17.49 -20.17 -9.96
N ASP A 25 16.54 -19.50 -9.31
CA ASP A 25 16.26 -19.66 -7.87
C ASP A 25 15.79 -21.08 -7.51
N ILE A 26 15.05 -21.74 -8.42
CA ILE A 26 14.53 -23.12 -8.21
C ILE A 26 15.55 -24.18 -8.70
N GLY A 27 16.59 -23.78 -9.44
CA GLY A 27 17.60 -24.70 -9.97
C GLY A 27 17.07 -25.63 -11.06
N VAL A 28 16.12 -25.17 -11.88
CA VAL A 28 15.52 -25.97 -12.96
C VAL A 28 16.44 -25.94 -14.18
N SER A 29 16.78 -27.12 -14.72
CA SER A 29 17.56 -27.24 -15.96
C SER A 29 16.84 -26.61 -17.16
N ASP A 30 17.59 -26.20 -18.18
CA ASP A 30 17.02 -25.55 -19.36
C ASP A 30 16.03 -26.45 -20.13
N ASP A 31 16.23 -27.77 -20.05
CA ASP A 31 15.39 -28.79 -20.70
C ASP A 31 14.10 -29.11 -19.92
N ALA A 32 13.97 -28.62 -18.67
CA ALA A 32 12.82 -28.90 -17.83
C ALA A 32 11.72 -27.83 -17.96
N VAL A 33 10.47 -28.30 -18.03
CA VAL A 33 9.27 -27.46 -18.10
C VAL A 33 8.92 -26.94 -16.71
N LEU A 34 9.02 -25.63 -16.51
CA LEU A 34 8.61 -24.95 -15.28
C LEU A 34 7.14 -24.55 -15.35
N HIS A 35 6.33 -25.02 -14.40
CA HIS A 35 4.93 -24.59 -14.25
C HIS A 35 4.81 -23.49 -13.20
N LEU A 36 4.50 -22.26 -13.66
CA LEU A 36 4.33 -21.12 -12.78
C LEU A 36 2.85 -20.80 -12.55
N THR A 37 2.41 -20.91 -11.29
CA THR A 37 1.05 -20.54 -10.87
C THR A 37 1.13 -19.38 -9.89
N GLU A 38 0.53 -18.25 -10.25
CA GLU A 38 0.39 -17.09 -9.38
C GLU A 38 -0.86 -17.23 -8.51
N TYR A 39 -0.71 -16.95 -7.22
CA TYR A 39 -1.85 -16.75 -6.33
C TYR A 39 -2.24 -15.27 -6.30
N PHE A 40 -3.51 -14.98 -6.54
CA PHE A 40 -4.11 -13.66 -6.44
C PHE A 40 -5.31 -13.71 -5.50
N HIS A 41 -5.50 -12.66 -4.72
CA HIS A 41 -6.70 -12.47 -3.91
C HIS A 41 -7.22 -11.05 -4.14
N PRO A 42 -7.82 -10.79 -5.32
CA PRO A 42 -8.15 -9.44 -5.73
C PRO A 42 -9.30 -8.91 -4.88
N ARG A 43 -9.10 -7.74 -4.28
CA ARG A 43 -10.14 -7.07 -3.49
C ARG A 43 -10.97 -6.13 -4.36
N ALA A 44 -12.21 -5.86 -3.96
CA ALA A 44 -13.02 -4.85 -4.66
C ALA A 44 -12.32 -3.49 -4.72
N GLN A 45 -11.65 -3.07 -3.64
CA GLN A 45 -10.87 -1.83 -3.61
C GLN A 45 -9.78 -1.79 -4.69
N GLU A 46 -9.11 -2.91 -4.96
CA GLU A 46 -8.05 -2.98 -5.97
C GLU A 46 -8.62 -2.86 -7.39
N VAL A 47 -9.82 -3.41 -7.61
CA VAL A 47 -10.55 -3.27 -8.87
C VAL A 47 -11.09 -1.86 -9.04
N CYS A 48 -11.64 -1.24 -8.00
CA CYS A 48 -12.02 0.17 -8.03
C CYS A 48 -10.81 1.07 -8.31
N ALA A 49 -9.65 0.72 -7.78
CA ALA A 49 -8.40 1.46 -7.96
C ALA A 49 -7.97 1.58 -9.44
N ILE A 50 -8.35 0.63 -10.30
CA ILE A 50 -8.04 0.66 -11.74
C ILE A 50 -9.11 1.40 -12.58
N PHE A 51 -10.22 1.83 -11.99
CA PHE A 51 -11.21 2.64 -12.69
C PHE A 51 -10.78 4.10 -12.79
N PRO A 52 -11.28 4.85 -13.80
CA PRO A 52 -11.15 6.31 -13.82
C PRO A 52 -11.65 6.92 -12.50
N ALA A 53 -10.96 7.93 -11.98
CA ALA A 53 -11.15 8.43 -10.61
C ALA A 53 -12.61 8.73 -10.23
N ARG A 54 -13.42 9.28 -11.14
CA ARG A 54 -14.84 9.57 -10.89
C ARG A 54 -15.68 8.31 -10.74
N LEU A 55 -15.48 7.33 -11.63
CA LEU A 55 -16.22 6.06 -11.60
C LEU A 55 -15.83 5.21 -10.40
N GLY A 56 -14.53 5.12 -10.11
CA GLY A 56 -14.05 4.44 -8.92
C GLY A 56 -14.69 4.98 -7.65
N ARG A 57 -14.71 6.31 -7.47
CA ARG A 57 -15.37 6.97 -6.33
C ARG A 57 -16.86 6.68 -6.27
N LEU A 58 -17.55 6.70 -7.40
CA LEU A 58 -18.98 6.40 -7.46
C LEU A 58 -19.26 4.96 -6.97
N VAL A 59 -18.47 3.99 -7.43
CA VAL A 59 -18.60 2.59 -7.01
C VAL A 59 -18.28 2.43 -5.52
N GLU A 60 -17.20 3.04 -5.03
CA GLU A 60 -16.84 3.01 -3.61
C GLU A 60 -17.87 3.67 -2.71
N SER A 61 -18.49 4.78 -3.16
CA SER A 61 -19.54 5.48 -2.41
C SER A 61 -20.88 4.75 -2.37
N SER A 62 -21.07 3.72 -3.19
CA SER A 62 -22.32 2.97 -3.29
C SER A 62 -22.18 1.60 -2.60
N PRO A 63 -22.75 1.41 -1.39
CA PRO A 63 -22.61 0.17 -0.65
C PRO A 63 -23.19 -1.06 -1.36
N THR A 64 -24.17 -0.86 -2.25
CA THR A 64 -24.77 -1.94 -3.04
C THR A 64 -23.84 -2.38 -4.16
N LEU A 65 -23.32 -1.44 -4.97
CA LEU A 65 -22.38 -1.74 -6.05
C LEU A 65 -21.07 -2.31 -5.52
N PHE A 66 -20.54 -1.72 -4.45
CA PHE A 66 -19.30 -2.19 -3.83
C PHE A 66 -19.43 -3.62 -3.31
N ARG A 67 -20.50 -3.94 -2.57
CA ARG A 67 -20.74 -5.31 -2.09
C ARG A 67 -20.97 -6.31 -3.21
N TRP A 68 -21.64 -5.90 -4.29
CA TRP A 68 -21.81 -6.75 -5.46
C TRP A 68 -20.46 -7.05 -6.11
N LEU A 69 -19.62 -6.02 -6.32
CA LEU A 69 -18.27 -6.18 -6.86
C LEU A 69 -17.41 -7.08 -5.97
N ASP A 70 -17.43 -6.85 -4.65
CA ASP A 70 -16.66 -7.62 -3.67
C ASP A 70 -17.01 -9.10 -3.73
N ARG A 71 -18.29 -9.46 -3.74
CA ARG A 71 -18.72 -10.86 -3.87
C ARG A 71 -18.19 -11.55 -5.14
N LEU A 72 -17.98 -10.82 -6.23
CA LEU A 72 -17.48 -11.38 -7.49
C LEU A 72 -15.97 -11.57 -7.50
N VAL A 73 -15.23 -10.67 -6.84
CA VAL A 73 -13.77 -10.58 -6.96
C VAL A 73 -13.03 -11.13 -5.75
N ASN A 74 -13.58 -10.97 -4.55
CA ASN A 74 -12.99 -11.33 -3.25
C ASN A 74 -12.93 -12.85 -3.03
N ARG A 75 -12.13 -13.52 -3.87
CA ARG A 75 -11.89 -14.96 -3.84
C ARG A 75 -10.46 -15.23 -4.29
N GLY A 76 -9.82 -16.21 -3.66
CA GLY A 76 -8.52 -16.69 -4.09
C GLY A 76 -8.58 -17.20 -5.54
N ARG A 77 -7.64 -16.76 -6.37
CA ARG A 77 -7.49 -17.14 -7.77
C ARG A 77 -6.09 -17.67 -7.99
N ARG A 78 -5.99 -18.81 -8.64
CA ARG A 78 -4.72 -19.39 -9.10
C ARG A 78 -4.65 -19.20 -10.61
N ILE A 79 -3.75 -18.33 -11.06
CA ILE A 79 -3.58 -18.01 -12.48
C ILE A 79 -2.26 -18.62 -12.94
N ARG A 80 -2.35 -19.53 -13.91
CA ARG A 80 -1.18 -20.08 -14.59
C ARG A 80 -0.63 -19.08 -15.59
N THR A 81 0.46 -18.41 -15.23
CA THR A 81 1.14 -17.40 -16.04
C THR A 81 2.13 -17.99 -17.03
N ASP A 82 2.44 -19.28 -16.89
CA ASP A 82 3.13 -20.09 -17.89
C ASP A 82 2.23 -20.45 -19.09
N LYS A 83 0.90 -20.24 -18.98
CA LYS A 83 -0.04 -20.38 -20.09
C LYS A 83 -0.33 -19.04 -20.76
N LEU A 84 -0.58 -19.08 -22.07
CA LEU A 84 -0.89 -17.91 -22.89
C LEU A 84 -2.04 -17.06 -22.33
N LEU A 85 -3.16 -17.69 -21.92
CA LEU A 85 -4.33 -16.96 -21.43
C LEU A 85 -4.04 -16.17 -20.13
N GLY A 86 -3.38 -16.80 -19.15
CA GLY A 86 -3.03 -16.13 -17.90
C GLY A 86 -1.98 -15.03 -18.10
N PHE A 87 -1.04 -15.26 -19.01
CA PHE A 87 -0.06 -14.25 -19.41
C PHE A 87 -0.73 -13.04 -20.08
N ILE A 88 -1.56 -13.25 -21.10
CA ILE A 88 -2.26 -12.17 -21.83
C ILE A 88 -3.12 -11.36 -20.87
N GLN A 89 -3.83 -12.00 -19.94
CA GLN A 89 -4.63 -11.28 -18.95
C GLN A 89 -3.79 -10.28 -18.14
N LEU A 90 -2.66 -10.71 -17.58
CA LEU A 90 -1.76 -9.83 -16.84
C LEU A 90 -1.07 -8.81 -17.75
N TYR A 91 -0.74 -9.19 -18.98
CA TYR A 91 -0.09 -8.31 -19.93
C TYR A 91 -1.01 -7.16 -20.35
N MET A 92 -2.29 -7.42 -20.56
CA MET A 92 -3.30 -6.39 -20.83
C MET A 92 -3.43 -5.41 -19.66
N ILE A 93 -3.43 -5.93 -18.41
CA ILE A 93 -3.47 -5.10 -17.21
C ILE A 93 -2.19 -4.25 -17.10
N ALA A 94 -1.01 -4.83 -17.35
CA ALA A 94 0.26 -4.11 -17.38
C ALA A 94 0.26 -3.01 -18.46
N GLY A 95 -0.37 -3.27 -19.62
CA GLY A 95 -0.56 -2.32 -20.71
C GLY A 95 -1.38 -1.08 -20.32
N LEU A 96 -2.16 -1.14 -19.23
CA LEU A 96 -2.90 0.04 -18.73
C LEU A 96 -1.97 1.13 -18.14
N ARG A 97 -0.65 0.90 -18.12
CA ARG A 97 0.37 1.82 -17.59
C ARG A 97 0.21 3.26 -18.05
N ARG A 98 -0.19 3.50 -19.30
CA ARG A 98 -0.35 4.85 -19.86
C ARG A 98 -1.47 5.65 -19.17
N TRP A 99 -2.50 4.97 -18.66
CA TRP A 99 -3.65 5.59 -18.02
C TRP A 99 -3.51 5.74 -16.51
N ARG A 100 -2.43 5.24 -15.89
CA ARG A 100 -2.22 5.23 -14.43
C ARG A 100 -2.56 6.55 -13.74
N ARG A 101 -2.18 7.69 -14.34
CA ARG A 101 -2.43 9.03 -13.76
C ARG A 101 -3.92 9.43 -13.71
N GLY A 102 -4.77 8.83 -14.53
CA GLY A 102 -6.22 9.09 -14.54
C GLY A 102 -7.03 8.15 -13.65
N LEU A 103 -6.38 7.16 -13.03
CA LEU A 103 -7.06 6.13 -12.24
C LEU A 103 -7.29 6.60 -10.80
N LEU A 104 -8.30 6.00 -10.16
CA LEU A 104 -8.63 6.29 -8.77
C LEU A 104 -7.44 6.10 -7.84
N ARG A 105 -6.67 5.00 -8.00
CA ARG A 105 -5.51 4.73 -7.16
C ARG A 105 -4.52 5.89 -7.14
N HIS A 106 -4.27 6.50 -8.30
CA HIS A 106 -3.35 7.63 -8.40
C HIS A 106 -3.90 8.84 -7.65
N ALA A 107 -5.18 9.15 -7.83
CA ALA A 107 -5.80 10.29 -7.16
C ALA A 107 -5.76 10.14 -5.63
N VAL A 108 -6.09 8.95 -5.11
CA VAL A 108 -6.02 8.65 -3.66
C VAL A 108 -4.60 8.80 -3.14
N GLU A 109 -3.62 8.24 -3.85
CA GLU A 109 -2.21 8.33 -3.42
C GLU A 109 -1.69 9.78 -3.44
N GLN A 110 -2.01 10.55 -4.48
CA GLN A 110 -1.60 11.95 -4.56
C GLN A 110 -2.23 12.79 -3.45
N GLN A 111 -3.51 12.57 -3.15
CA GLN A 111 -4.18 13.25 -2.05
C GLN A 111 -3.52 12.91 -0.72
N HIS A 112 -3.23 11.63 -0.47
CA HIS A 112 -2.60 11.20 0.77
C HIS A 112 -1.21 11.81 0.96
N ILE A 113 -0.37 11.76 -0.08
CA ILE A 113 0.97 12.39 -0.06
C ILE A 113 0.86 13.89 0.20
N GLN A 114 -0.09 14.56 -0.45
CA GLN A 114 -0.29 16.00 -0.29
C GLN A 114 -0.67 16.35 1.16
N THR A 115 -1.68 15.67 1.73
CA THR A 115 -2.10 15.89 3.12
C THR A 115 -0.95 15.67 4.11
N TRP A 116 -0.16 14.61 3.91
CA TRP A 116 1.01 14.34 4.75
C TRP A 116 2.07 15.42 4.62
N LEU A 117 2.44 15.83 3.39
CA LEU A 117 3.43 16.88 3.17
C LEU A 117 2.99 18.23 3.74
N GLU A 118 1.72 18.59 3.58
CA GLU A 118 1.15 19.79 4.19
C GLU A 118 1.24 19.75 5.72
N SER A 119 0.98 18.59 6.32
CA SER A 119 1.12 18.39 7.77
C SER A 119 2.58 18.55 8.22
N VAL A 120 3.54 18.03 7.47
CA VAL A 120 4.98 18.20 7.75
C VAL A 120 5.41 19.66 7.61
N LEU A 121 5.07 20.29 6.48
CA LEU A 121 5.49 21.66 6.17
C LEU A 121 4.85 22.69 7.11
N SER A 122 3.67 22.42 7.66
CA SER A 122 3.07 23.26 8.70
C SER A 122 3.74 23.09 10.07
N THR A 123 4.31 21.92 10.38
CA THR A 123 5.06 21.69 11.63
C THR A 123 6.49 22.27 11.57
N ALA A 124 7.14 22.19 10.41
CA ALA A 124 8.57 22.50 10.26
C ALA A 124 9.01 23.88 10.78
N PRO A 125 8.22 24.97 10.67
CA PRO A 125 8.61 26.27 11.22
C PRO A 125 8.60 26.34 12.74
N THR A 126 7.78 25.53 13.41
CA THR A 126 7.62 25.55 14.87
C THR A 126 8.44 24.48 15.57
N ASP A 127 8.55 23.30 14.97
CA ASP A 127 9.26 22.15 15.53
C ASP A 127 9.88 21.33 14.39
N TYR A 128 11.15 21.65 14.10
CA TYR A 128 11.88 21.01 13.01
C TYR A 128 12.13 19.53 13.26
N ASP A 129 12.48 19.15 14.49
CA ASP A 129 12.78 17.77 14.85
C ASP A 129 11.54 16.88 14.73
N LEU A 130 10.38 17.38 15.16
CA LEU A 130 9.10 16.70 14.95
C LEU A 130 8.77 16.55 13.46
N ALA A 131 8.99 17.60 12.65
CA ALA A 131 8.76 17.53 11.21
C ALA A 131 9.67 16.49 10.53
N VAL A 132 10.93 16.37 10.94
CA VAL A 132 11.84 15.32 10.46
C VAL A 132 11.31 13.93 10.82
N GLU A 133 10.85 13.72 12.05
CA GLU A 133 10.28 12.43 12.47
C GLU A 133 8.98 12.12 11.69
N MET A 134 8.10 13.10 11.47
CA MET A 134 6.92 12.96 10.62
C MET A 134 7.26 12.56 9.17
N ILE A 135 8.38 13.04 8.62
CA ILE A 135 8.88 12.56 7.32
C ILE A 135 9.31 11.10 7.42
N GLN A 136 10.08 10.76 8.45
CA GLN A 136 10.60 9.41 8.63
C GLN A 136 9.49 8.37 8.83
N CYS A 137 8.35 8.74 9.44
CA CYS A 137 7.19 7.87 9.62
C CYS A 137 6.72 7.20 8.32
N HIS A 138 6.94 7.81 7.15
CA HIS A 138 6.55 7.21 5.87
C HIS A 138 7.22 5.84 5.60
N ARG A 139 8.31 5.50 6.30
CA ARG A 139 8.92 4.15 6.27
C ARG A 139 7.99 3.05 6.76
N LEU A 140 6.91 3.40 7.47
CA LEU A 140 5.89 2.47 7.93
C LEU A 140 5.07 1.90 6.78
N VAL A 141 4.78 2.72 5.76
CA VAL A 141 3.93 2.34 4.63
C VAL A 141 4.65 1.34 3.74
N LYS A 142 4.20 0.09 3.73
CA LYS A 142 4.84 -1.01 2.99
C LYS A 142 3.85 -1.96 2.35
N GLY A 143 4.32 -2.63 1.31
CA GLY A 143 3.60 -3.71 0.66
C GLY A 143 2.46 -3.25 -0.24
N TYR A 144 1.60 -4.20 -0.58
CA TYR A 144 0.45 -4.05 -1.45
C TYR A 144 -0.75 -4.78 -0.81
N SER A 145 -1.97 -4.55 -1.28
CA SER A 145 -3.18 -5.20 -0.76
C SER A 145 -3.36 -5.00 0.77
N ASP A 146 -3.72 -6.06 1.51
CA ASP A 146 -3.96 -6.01 2.96
C ASP A 146 -2.75 -5.53 3.77
N THR A 147 -1.53 -5.89 3.35
CA THR A 147 -0.31 -5.41 4.00
C THR A 147 -0.21 -3.89 3.91
N HIS A 148 -0.56 -3.32 2.76
CA HIS A 148 -0.59 -1.88 2.58
C HIS A 148 -1.68 -1.24 3.46
N THR A 149 -2.91 -1.76 3.47
CA THR A 149 -3.99 -1.23 4.33
C THR A 149 -3.61 -1.23 5.81
N ARG A 150 -3.02 -2.32 6.31
CA ARG A 150 -2.56 -2.42 7.69
C ARG A 150 -1.45 -1.42 8.01
N THR A 151 -0.43 -1.35 7.17
CA THR A 151 0.70 -0.44 7.40
C THR A 151 0.33 1.03 7.26
N LEU A 152 -0.58 1.34 6.33
CA LEU A 152 -1.16 2.67 6.17
C LEU A 152 -1.93 3.09 7.43
N SER A 153 -2.77 2.19 7.98
CA SER A 153 -3.48 2.47 9.23
C SER A 153 -2.52 2.77 10.39
N LYS A 154 -1.42 2.04 10.51
CA LYS A 154 -0.37 2.34 11.51
C LYS A 154 0.25 3.72 11.29
N PHE A 155 0.58 4.03 10.04
CA PHE A 155 1.10 5.34 9.67
C PHE A 155 0.14 6.46 10.05
N ASP A 156 -1.15 6.34 9.72
CA ASP A 156 -2.18 7.34 10.01
C ASP A 156 -2.30 7.57 11.53
N ARG A 157 -2.25 6.50 12.34
CA ARG A 157 -2.27 6.58 13.80
C ARG A 157 -1.05 7.31 14.37
N VAL A 158 0.15 7.03 13.87
CA VAL A 158 1.38 7.71 14.30
C VAL A 158 1.35 9.18 13.88
N MET A 159 0.87 9.49 12.67
CA MET A 159 0.71 10.87 12.19
C MET A 159 -0.31 11.66 13.01
N ALA A 160 -1.45 11.05 13.37
CA ALA A 160 -2.42 11.66 14.26
C ALA A 160 -1.82 12.00 15.62
N ALA A 161 -1.07 11.06 16.23
CA ALA A 161 -0.36 11.31 17.48
C ALA A 161 0.69 12.42 17.34
N ALA A 162 1.43 12.47 16.22
CA ALA A 162 2.40 13.53 15.95
C ALA A 162 1.75 14.92 15.89
N ILE A 163 0.53 15.01 15.35
CA ILE A 163 -0.24 16.27 15.32
C ILE A 163 -0.72 16.65 16.73
N GLU A 164 -1.20 15.70 17.53
CA GLU A 164 -1.64 15.94 18.90
C GLU A 164 -0.50 16.39 19.83
N LEU A 165 0.71 15.88 19.61
CA LEU A 165 1.89 16.18 20.43
C LEU A 165 2.57 17.50 20.09
N ARG A 166 2.12 18.23 19.06
CA ARG A 166 2.72 19.51 18.65
C ARG A 166 2.81 20.47 19.84
N GLY A 167 4.00 21.03 20.06
CA GLY A 167 4.28 21.94 21.17
C GLY A 167 4.66 21.26 22.50
N SER A 168 4.65 19.93 22.55
CA SER A 168 5.22 19.19 23.70
C SER A 168 6.75 19.16 23.61
N VAL A 169 7.42 19.26 24.76
CA VAL A 169 8.90 19.28 24.82
C VAL A 169 9.52 18.01 24.22
N ASP A 170 8.87 16.85 24.36
CA ASP A 170 9.35 15.54 23.90
C ASP A 170 8.58 15.00 22.68
N ALA A 171 7.98 15.87 21.86
CA ALA A 171 7.13 15.46 20.75
C ALA A 171 7.89 14.59 19.72
N ALA A 172 9.06 15.03 19.29
CA ALA A 172 9.87 14.32 18.31
C ALA A 172 10.30 12.93 18.79
N ASP A 173 10.80 12.82 20.03
CA ASP A 173 11.23 11.52 20.58
C ASP A 173 10.05 10.56 20.79
N SER A 174 8.89 11.09 21.18
CA SER A 174 7.67 10.29 21.31
C SER A 174 7.20 9.74 19.96
N VAL A 175 7.21 10.55 18.89
CA VAL A 175 6.89 10.09 17.53
C VAL A 175 7.92 9.08 17.00
N ARG A 176 9.20 9.26 17.32
CA ARG A 176 10.24 8.28 16.99
C ARG A 176 9.96 6.93 17.65
N ARG A 177 9.65 6.91 18.95
CA ARG A 177 9.30 5.69 19.70
C ARG A 177 8.05 5.01 19.13
N LEU A 178 6.99 5.77 18.87
CA LEU A 178 5.78 5.27 18.20
C LEU A 178 6.10 4.63 16.84
N SER A 179 6.92 5.30 16.03
CA SER A 179 7.37 4.79 14.74
C SER A 179 8.13 3.47 14.86
N VAL A 180 9.06 3.35 15.82
CA VAL A 180 9.82 2.12 16.05
C VAL A 180 8.90 0.98 16.50
N SER A 181 8.00 1.25 17.45
CA SER A 181 7.02 0.26 17.92
C SER A 181 6.11 -0.23 16.79
N ALA A 182 5.64 0.68 15.92
CA ALA A 182 4.81 0.32 14.77
C ALA A 182 5.55 -0.56 13.75
N MET A 183 6.88 -0.47 13.64
CA MET A 183 7.69 -1.28 12.73
C MET A 183 7.98 -2.69 13.25
N GLN A 184 8.05 -2.90 14.56
CA GLN A 184 8.53 -4.15 15.16
C GLN A 184 7.49 -5.27 15.19
N GLU A 185 6.19 -4.96 15.12
CA GLU A 185 5.14 -5.98 15.20
C GLU A 185 4.26 -6.06 13.95
N GLU A 186 3.86 -7.29 13.62
CA GLU A 186 2.81 -7.52 12.62
C GLU A 186 1.42 -7.13 13.14
N GLY A 187 1.20 -7.23 14.45
CA GLY A 187 -0.01 -6.77 15.14
C GLY A 187 0.04 -5.31 15.57
N ASP A 188 -1.06 -4.83 16.14
CA ASP A 188 -1.20 -3.43 16.60
C ASP A 188 -0.88 -3.24 18.10
N GLY A 189 -0.61 -4.33 18.84
CA GLY A 189 -0.47 -4.33 20.30
C GLY A 189 0.59 -3.36 20.84
N LYS A 190 1.85 -3.48 20.40
CA LYS A 190 2.90 -2.53 20.84
C LYS A 190 2.66 -1.09 20.42
N LEU A 191 1.99 -0.87 19.29
CA LEU A 191 1.64 0.48 18.87
C LEU A 191 0.55 1.05 19.78
N GLU A 192 -0.44 0.25 20.17
CA GLU A 192 -1.47 0.64 21.13
C GLU A 192 -0.91 0.99 22.49
N GLU A 193 -0.05 0.13 23.03
CA GLU A 193 0.64 0.38 24.30
C GLU A 193 1.46 1.67 24.25
N ALA A 194 2.22 1.89 23.17
CA ALA A 194 3.01 3.09 23.01
C ALA A 194 2.14 4.35 22.82
N LEU A 195 1.01 4.26 22.12
CA LEU A 195 0.05 5.35 21.98
C LEU A 195 -0.58 5.71 23.34
N ILE A 196 -0.92 4.71 24.16
CA ILE A 196 -1.44 4.93 25.52
C ILE A 196 -0.37 5.56 26.40
N ALA A 197 0.89 5.14 26.30
CA ALA A 197 1.98 5.70 27.10
C ALA A 197 2.29 7.17 26.76
N VAL A 198 1.98 7.60 25.54
CA VAL A 198 2.25 8.96 25.04
C VAL A 198 1.06 9.91 25.25
N LYS A 199 -0.17 9.40 25.28
CA LYS A 199 -1.34 10.20 25.69
C LYS A 199 -1.37 10.27 27.23
N PRO A 200 -1.22 11.44 27.86
CA PRO A 200 -1.42 11.52 29.29
C PRO A 200 -2.86 11.09 29.59
N ALA A 201 -3.02 10.19 30.58
CA ALA A 201 -4.33 9.85 31.12
C ALA A 201 -5.00 11.16 31.57
N HIS A 202 -6.06 11.56 30.87
CA HIS A 202 -7.00 12.56 31.38
C HIS A 202 -7.80 11.99 32.54
#